data_AF-A0A4C1TEN4-F1
#
_entry.id   AF-A0A4C1TEN4-F1
#
_cell.length_a   1.000
_cell.length_b   1.000
_cell.length_c   1.000
_cell.angle_alpha   90.00
_cell.angle_beta   90.00
_cell.angle_gamma   90.00
#
_symmetry.space_group_name_H-M   'P 1'
#
loop_
_entity.id
_entity.type
_entity.pdbx_description
1 polymer ?
#
loop_
_entity_poly.entity_id
_entity_poly.type
_entity_poly.pdbx_seq_one_letter_code
_entity_poly.pdbx_strand_id
1 'polypeptide(L)'
;MATALKQCKIIIWDECTMAHKHSLEALNKTLKDIKNNDKLFGGTLLALSDDFRQTLPVLPRSTYADEINAFLKSSPLWRNVEKVQLKVNMHVKMLQDPSAETFSKQLLDTDDGKVTIDETG
;
A
#
# COMPACT_ATOMS: atom_id res chain seq x y z
N MET A 1 21.05 9.45 -12.36
CA MET A 1 19.75 9.27 -11.68
C MET A 1 18.65 10.18 -12.26
N ALA A 2 18.85 11.50 -12.32
CA ALA A 2 17.84 12.43 -12.86
C ALA A 2 17.39 12.13 -14.30
N THR A 3 18.29 11.70 -15.19
CA THR A 3 17.95 11.33 -16.59
C THR A 3 17.00 10.13 -16.68
N ALA A 4 17.19 9.12 -15.81
CA ALA A 4 16.31 7.96 -15.76
C ALA A 4 14.92 8.34 -15.26
N LEU A 5 14.83 9.18 -14.22
CA LEU A 5 13.56 9.68 -13.69
C LEU A 5 12.84 10.59 -14.69
N LYS A 6 13.57 11.38 -15.51
CA LYS A 6 12.98 12.17 -16.60
C LYS A 6 12.27 11.30 -17.64
N GLN A 7 12.86 10.16 -17.99
CA GLN A 7 12.32 9.25 -19.02
C GLN A 7 11.34 8.20 -18.47
N CYS A 8 11.35 7.97 -17.16
CA CYS A 8 10.49 6.98 -16.50
C CYS A 8 9.01 7.27 -16.75
N LYS A 9 8.23 6.25 -17.13
CA LYS A 9 6.78 6.39 -17.35
C LYS A 9 5.95 5.80 -16.23
N ILE A 10 6.49 4.81 -15.54
CA ILE A 10 5.81 4.04 -14.50
C ILE A 10 6.77 3.81 -13.34
N ILE A 11 6.31 4.06 -12.12
CA ILE A 11 6.98 3.69 -10.88
C ILE A 11 6.08 2.70 -10.16
N ILE A 12 6.65 1.58 -9.74
CA ILE A 12 5.99 0.61 -8.87
C ILE A 12 6.58 0.78 -7.49
N TRP A 13 5.74 1.08 -6.51
CA TRP A 13 6.10 1.19 -5.12
C TRP A 13 5.46 0.04 -4.36
N ASP A 14 6.29 -0.95 -4.04
CA ASP A 14 5.91 -2.10 -3.22
C ASP A 14 6.07 -1.79 -1.72
N GLU A 15 5.22 -2.37 -0.89
CA GLU A 15 5.18 -2.13 0.56
C GLU A 15 4.98 -0.64 0.92
N CYS A 16 4.04 0.02 0.21
CA CYS A 16 3.84 1.46 0.34
C CYS A 16 3.26 1.90 1.70
N THR A 17 2.52 1.05 2.42
CA THR A 17 1.90 1.32 3.73
C THR A 17 2.92 1.59 4.82
N MET A 18 4.14 1.06 4.69
CA MET A 18 5.26 1.35 5.58
C MET A 18 5.82 2.76 5.39
N ALA A 19 5.45 3.46 4.31
CA ALA A 19 5.95 4.80 4.04
C ALA A 19 5.09 5.89 4.70
N HIS A 20 5.77 6.92 5.20
CA HIS A 20 5.12 8.14 5.66
C HIS A 20 4.49 8.88 4.46
N LYS A 21 3.33 9.54 4.66
CA LYS A 21 2.64 10.34 3.63
C LYS A 21 3.54 11.38 2.96
N HIS A 22 4.48 11.93 3.71
CA HIS A 22 5.41 12.96 3.22
C HIS A 22 6.36 12.38 2.17
N SER A 23 6.65 11.09 2.21
CA SER A 23 7.43 10.42 1.16
C SER A 23 6.67 10.42 -0.17
N LEU A 24 5.35 10.19 -0.15
CA LEU A 24 4.49 10.28 -1.33
C LEU A 24 4.42 11.71 -1.88
N GLU A 25 4.28 12.70 -0.99
CA GLU A 25 4.22 14.11 -1.34
C GLU A 25 5.55 14.63 -1.90
N ALA A 26 6.66 14.24 -1.28
CA ALA A 26 8.00 14.53 -1.76
C ALA A 26 8.24 13.91 -3.13
N LEU A 27 7.87 12.63 -3.33
CA LEU A 27 7.99 11.97 -4.63
C LEU A 27 7.21 12.73 -5.72
N ASN A 28 5.98 13.14 -5.44
CA ASN A 28 5.18 13.94 -6.37
C ASN A 28 5.86 15.26 -6.71
N LYS A 29 6.35 16.01 -5.71
CA LYS A 29 7.05 17.29 -5.93
C LYS A 29 8.33 17.09 -6.74
N THR A 30 9.17 16.14 -6.34
CA THR A 30 10.43 15.83 -7.02
C THR A 30 10.22 15.44 -8.48
N LEU A 31 9.20 14.65 -8.80
CA LEU A 31 8.94 14.26 -10.19
C LEU A 31 8.42 15.42 -11.04
N LYS A 32 7.61 16.33 -10.46
CA LYS A 32 7.21 17.56 -11.15
C LYS A 32 8.41 18.44 -11.49
N ASP A 33 9.29 18.63 -10.52
CA ASP A 33 10.50 19.45 -10.67
C ASP A 33 11.47 18.84 -11.70
N ILE A 34 11.74 17.53 -11.60
CA ILE A 34 12.65 16.84 -12.52
C ILE A 34 12.12 16.84 -13.96
N LYS A 35 10.81 16.69 -14.15
CA LYS A 35 10.18 16.60 -15.49
C LYS A 35 9.72 17.94 -16.04
N ASN A 36 9.77 19.00 -15.23
CA ASN A 36 9.19 20.30 -15.56
C ASN A 36 7.73 20.17 -16.03
N ASN A 37 6.92 19.43 -15.28
CA ASN A 37 5.53 19.10 -15.62
C ASN A 37 4.66 19.09 -14.36
N ASP A 38 3.65 19.95 -14.28
CA ASP A 38 2.82 20.12 -13.08
C ASP A 38 1.75 19.04 -12.88
N LYS A 39 1.60 18.09 -13.82
CA LYS A 39 0.73 16.92 -13.65
C LYS A 39 1.14 16.09 -12.43
N LEU A 40 0.21 15.31 -11.88
CA LEU A 40 0.50 14.36 -10.79
C LEU A 40 1.72 13.50 -11.13
N PHE A 41 2.69 13.45 -10.21
CA PHE A 41 3.97 12.76 -10.35
C PHE A 41 4.72 13.12 -11.65
N GLY A 42 4.61 14.36 -12.15
CA GLY A 42 5.22 14.79 -13.40
C GLY A 42 4.68 14.07 -14.64
N GLY A 43 3.47 13.51 -14.56
CA GLY A 43 2.87 12.66 -15.60
C GLY A 43 3.35 11.21 -15.58
N THR A 44 4.04 10.78 -14.51
CA THR A 44 4.43 9.38 -14.28
C THR A 44 3.26 8.63 -13.66
N LEU A 45 2.96 7.42 -14.14
CA LEU A 45 2.04 6.53 -13.46
C LEU A 45 2.72 5.98 -12.20
N LEU A 46 2.07 6.11 -11.04
CA LEU A 46 2.51 5.50 -9.80
C LEU A 46 1.57 4.33 -9.48
N ALA A 47 2.11 3.12 -9.44
CA ALA A 47 1.43 1.94 -8.96
C ALA A 47 1.86 1.67 -7.52
N LEU A 48 0.92 1.75 -6.59
CA LEU A 48 1.14 1.42 -5.18
C LEU A 48 0.70 -0.04 -4.95
N SER A 49 1.59 -0.86 -4.42
CA SER A 49 1.36 -2.25 -4.06
C SER A 49 1.56 -2.40 -2.55
N ASP A 50 0.56 -2.99 -1.88
CA ASP A 50 0.67 -3.40 -0.49
C ASP A 50 -0.54 -4.26 -0.07
N ASP A 51 -0.39 -5.02 1.01
CA ASP A 51 -1.49 -5.56 1.78
C ASP A 51 -1.85 -4.61 2.94
N PHE A 52 -2.93 -3.85 2.74
CA PHE A 52 -3.48 -2.91 3.73
C PHE A 52 -4.03 -3.57 5.00
N ARG A 53 -4.04 -4.91 5.08
CA ARG A 53 -4.36 -5.67 6.29
C ARG A 53 -3.12 -5.86 7.19
N GLN A 54 -1.93 -5.49 6.72
CA GLN A 54 -0.74 -5.41 7.55
C GLN A 54 -0.74 -4.16 8.46
N THR A 55 0.13 -4.19 9.47
CA THR A 55 0.27 -3.14 10.50
C THR A 55 0.54 -1.75 9.90
N LEU A 56 -0.03 -0.72 10.54
CA LEU A 56 0.28 0.68 10.25
C LEU A 56 1.79 0.97 10.35
N PRO A 57 2.30 2.04 9.69
CA PRO A 57 3.71 2.41 9.78
C PRO A 57 4.10 2.67 11.24
N VAL A 58 5.11 1.96 11.72
CA VAL A 58 5.56 2.04 13.11
C VAL A 58 6.28 3.37 13.34
N LEU A 59 5.67 4.24 14.14
CA LEU A 59 6.26 5.50 14.57
C LEU A 59 6.67 5.43 16.05
N PRO A 60 7.98 5.50 16.37
CA PRO A 60 8.45 5.41 17.74
C PRO A 60 7.85 6.51 18.62
N ARG A 61 7.26 6.12 19.77
CA ARG A 61 6.67 7.04 20.77
C ARG A 61 5.53 7.92 20.22
N SER A 62 4.88 7.49 19.16
CA SER A 62 3.76 8.20 18.56
C SER A 62 2.43 7.85 19.23
N THR A 63 1.45 8.73 19.09
CA THR A 63 0.06 8.41 19.44
C THR A 63 -0.64 7.78 18.25
N TYR A 64 -1.75 7.08 18.49
CA TYR A 64 -2.59 6.53 17.41
C TYR A 64 -3.02 7.60 16.38
N ALA A 65 -3.25 8.84 16.83
CA ALA A 65 -3.56 9.96 15.94
C ALA A 65 -2.38 10.33 15.02
N ASP A 66 -1.15 10.25 15.54
CA ASP A 66 0.07 10.50 14.76
C ASP A 66 0.28 9.40 13.71
N GLU A 67 0.03 8.13 14.07
CA GLU A 67 0.11 7.00 13.13
C GLU A 67 -0.88 7.14 11.97
N ILE A 68 -2.15 7.48 12.27
CA ILE A 68 -3.16 7.76 11.23
C ILE A 68 -2.73 8.94 10.36
N ASN A 69 -2.24 10.01 10.97
CA ASN A 69 -1.82 11.21 10.26
C ASN A 69 -0.56 10.99 9.41
N ALA A 70 0.27 10.02 9.76
CA ALA A 70 1.44 9.63 8.99
C ALA A 70 1.10 8.69 7.83
N PHE A 71 -0.02 7.98 7.93
CA PHE A 71 -0.42 6.96 6.97
C PHE A 71 -0.72 7.54 5.59
N LEU A 72 -0.39 6.78 4.53
CA LEU A 72 -0.59 7.21 3.13
C LEU A 72 -2.00 7.71 2.83
N LYS A 73 -3.04 7.08 3.41
CA LYS A 73 -4.44 7.46 3.18
C LYS A 73 -4.78 8.88 3.67
N SER A 74 -3.99 9.44 4.57
CA SER A 74 -4.16 10.81 5.05
C SER A 74 -3.54 11.87 4.13
N SER A 75 -2.77 11.46 3.11
CA SER A 75 -2.22 12.40 2.13
C SER A 75 -3.32 12.99 1.24
N PRO A 76 -3.28 14.30 0.91
CA PRO A 76 -4.17 14.90 -0.07
C PRO A 76 -4.09 14.27 -1.47
N LEU A 77 -2.99 13.57 -1.78
CA LEU A 77 -2.80 12.85 -3.04
C LEU A 77 -3.61 11.56 -3.10
N TRP A 78 -4.02 11.02 -1.95
CA TRP A 78 -4.74 9.75 -1.88
C TRP A 78 -6.09 9.78 -2.61
N ARG A 79 -6.73 10.95 -2.70
CA ARG A 79 -7.98 11.14 -3.47
C ARG A 79 -7.85 10.84 -4.97
N ASN A 80 -6.63 10.78 -5.49
CA ASN A 80 -6.34 10.49 -6.89
C ASN A 80 -5.99 9.01 -7.13
N VAL A 81 -5.99 8.19 -6.09
CA VAL A 81 -5.64 6.77 -6.17
C VAL A 81 -6.88 5.95 -6.56
N GLU A 82 -6.76 5.21 -7.65
CA GLU A 82 -7.73 4.17 -8.01
C GLU A 82 -7.38 2.87 -7.28
N LYS A 83 -8.38 2.25 -6.66
CA LYS A 83 -8.20 1.02 -5.88
C LYS A 83 -8.42 -0.20 -6.76
N VAL A 84 -7.40 -1.05 -6.85
CA VAL A 84 -7.50 -2.37 -7.46
C VAL A 84 -7.17 -3.41 -6.39
N GLN A 85 -7.98 -4.46 -6.31
CA GLN A 85 -7.80 -5.53 -5.32
C GLN A 85 -7.53 -6.85 -6.02
N LEU A 86 -6.44 -7.51 -5.64
CA LEU A 86 -6.13 -8.87 -6.07
C LEU A 86 -6.93 -9.85 -5.21
N LYS A 87 -7.67 -10.75 -5.85
CA LYS A 87 -8.55 -11.73 -5.18
C LYS A 87 -7.98 -13.14 -5.12
N VAL A 88 -6.96 -13.42 -5.92
CA VAL A 88 -6.44 -14.78 -6.09
C VAL A 88 -5.04 -14.83 -5.49
N ASN A 89 -4.89 -15.63 -4.44
CA ASN A 89 -3.57 -15.98 -3.92
C ASN A 89 -2.93 -17.02 -4.86
N MET A 90 -2.02 -16.56 -5.72
CA MET A 90 -1.36 -17.42 -6.69
C MET A 90 -0.46 -18.48 -6.04
N HIS A 91 0.11 -18.21 -4.86
CA HIS A 91 0.93 -19.18 -4.14
C HIS A 91 0.13 -20.43 -3.76
N VAL A 92 -1.06 -20.22 -3.19
CA VAL A 92 -1.99 -21.30 -2.83
C VAL A 92 -2.49 -22.03 -4.08
N LYS A 93 -2.86 -21.29 -5.12
CA LYS A 93 -3.33 -21.86 -6.38
C LYS A 93 -2.29 -22.75 -7.07
N MET A 94 -1.00 -22.39 -6.96
CA MET A 94 0.09 -23.17 -7.56
C MET A 94 0.43 -24.43 -6.77
N LEU A 95 0.23 -24.42 -5.45
CA LEU A 95 0.50 -25.58 -4.59
C LEU A 95 -0.52 -26.72 -4.80
N GLN A 96 -1.74 -26.42 -5.27
CA GLN A 96 -2.85 -27.38 -5.44
C GLN A 96 -3.10 -28.23 -4.17
N ASP A 97 -2.78 -27.68 -3.01
CA ASP A 97 -2.93 -28.34 -1.72
C ASP A 97 -4.22 -27.85 -1.02
N PRO A 98 -5.21 -28.74 -0.79
CA PRO A 98 -6.44 -28.40 -0.07
C PRO A 98 -6.20 -27.84 1.35
N SER A 99 -5.10 -28.25 2.01
CA SER A 99 -4.71 -27.73 3.32
C SER A 99 -4.30 -26.26 3.23
N ALA A 100 -3.48 -25.91 2.23
CA ALA A 100 -3.05 -24.53 1.98
C ALA A 100 -4.23 -23.62 1.61
N GLU A 101 -5.21 -24.13 0.85
CA GLU A 101 -6.46 -23.40 0.57
C GLU A 101 -7.27 -23.12 1.83
N THR A 102 -7.38 -24.10 2.72
CA THR A 102 -8.13 -23.97 3.97
C THR A 102 -7.45 -22.96 4.89
N PHE A 103 -6.13 -23.08 5.08
CA PHE A 103 -5.35 -22.15 5.90
C PHE A 103 -5.39 -20.72 5.35
N SER A 104 -5.27 -20.55 4.02
CA SER A 104 -5.39 -19.23 3.41
C SER A 104 -6.75 -18.59 3.64
N LYS A 105 -7.84 -19.36 3.63
CA LYS A 105 -9.18 -18.83 3.94
C LYS A 105 -9.29 -18.40 5.40
N GLN A 106 -8.77 -19.22 6.33
CA GLN A 106 -8.75 -18.88 7.75
C GLN A 106 -7.95 -17.60 8.04
N LEU A 107 -6.80 -17.43 7.38
CA LEU A 107 -6.00 -16.22 7.51
C LEU A 107 -6.76 -14.98 7.00
N LEU A 108 -7.42 -15.10 5.83
CA LEU A 108 -8.26 -14.03 5.28
C LEU A 108 -9.42 -13.65 6.20
N ASP A 109 -10.09 -14.65 6.80
CA ASP A 109 -11.19 -14.40 7.75
C ASP A 109 -10.69 -13.74 9.04
N THR A 110 -9.47 -14.06 9.47
CA THR A 110 -8.80 -13.41 10.60
C THR A 110 -8.49 -11.95 10.29
N ASP A 111 -7.89 -11.67 9.14
CA ASP A 111 -7.54 -10.31 8.72
C ASP A 111 -8.77 -9.42 8.48
N ASP A 112 -9.88 -10.01 8.03
CA ASP A 112 -11.16 -9.32 7.85
C ASP A 112 -11.93 -9.13 9.18
N GLY A 113 -11.42 -9.66 10.30
CA GLY A 113 -12.07 -9.59 11.61
C GLY A 113 -13.36 -10.41 11.72
N LYS A 114 -13.50 -11.47 10.90
CA LYS A 114 -14.70 -12.34 10.84
C LYS A 114 -14.60 -13.56 11.75
N VAL A 115 -13.50 -13.72 12.46
CA VAL A 115 -13.33 -14.81 13.42
C VAL A 115 -14.30 -14.58 14.58
N THR A 116 -15.29 -15.45 14.68
CA THR A 116 -16.15 -15.54 15.86
C THR A 116 -15.29 -15.99 17.03
N ILE A 117 -15.07 -15.09 17.98
CA ILE A 117 -14.63 -15.46 19.32
C ILE A 117 -15.74 -16.30 19.93
N ASP A 118 -15.48 -17.59 20.14
CA ASP A 118 -16.37 -18.42 20.93
C ASP A 118 -16.46 -17.80 22.33
N GLU A 119 -17.63 -17.26 22.67
CA GLU A 119 -18.00 -16.88 24.04
C GLU A 119 -18.18 -18.16 24.87
N THR A 120 -17.08 -18.87 25.12
CA THR A 120 -17.03 -19.89 26.17
C THR A 120 -15.82 -19.56 27.04
N GLY A 121 -16.13 -19.15 28.28
CA GLY A 121 -15.18 -18.67 29.28
C GLY A 121 -14.23 -19.71 29.84
#